data_AF-A0A3B4F1K6-F1
#
_entry.id   AF-A0A3B4F1K6-F1
#
_cell.length_a   1.000
_cell.length_b   1.000
_cell.length_c   1.000
_cell.angle_alpha   90.00
_cell.angle_beta   90.00
_cell.angle_gamma   90.00
#
_symmetry.space_group_name_H-M   'P 1'
#
loop_
_entity.id
_entity.type
_entity.pdbx_description
1 polymer ?
#
loop_
_entity_poly.entity_id
_entity_poly.type
_entity_poly.pdbx_seq_one_letter_code
_entity_poly.pdbx_strand_id
1 'polypeptide(L)'
;MLSTILEGPHCQLETLRLSGCQVTEQGCAALASALSSNPSHLRELDLSYNHPGDQGVTLLSFGLKDRQCQLETLRYEQRISSLLITN
;
A
#
# COMPACT_ATOMS: atom_id res chain seq x y z
N MET A 1 -7.61 13.29 -4.75
CA MET A 1 -6.33 12.53 -4.74
C MET A 1 -6.67 11.05 -4.57
N LEU A 2 -5.79 10.11 -4.92
CA LEU A 2 -6.08 8.67 -4.72
C LEU A 2 -6.39 8.34 -3.25
N SER A 3 -5.72 9.01 -2.31
CA SER A 3 -5.94 8.88 -0.86
C SER A 3 -7.39 9.10 -0.45
N THR A 4 -8.06 10.10 -1.03
CA THR A 4 -9.47 10.42 -0.68
C THR A 4 -10.45 9.33 -1.11
N ILE A 5 -10.10 8.52 -2.12
CA ILE A 5 -10.91 7.37 -2.55
C ILE A 5 -10.72 6.22 -1.55
N LEU A 6 -9.48 5.96 -1.15
CA LEU A 6 -9.12 4.89 -0.21
C LEU A 6 -9.65 5.15 1.22
N GLU A 7 -9.70 6.41 1.63
CA GLU A 7 -10.27 6.85 2.91
C GLU A 7 -11.80 6.74 2.99
N GLY A 8 -12.49 6.60 1.86
CA GLY A 8 -13.95 6.55 1.82
C GLY A 8 -14.49 5.28 2.49
N PRO A 9 -15.45 5.35 3.44
CA PRO A 9 -15.88 4.24 4.29
C PRO A 9 -16.53 3.05 3.56
N HIS A 10 -16.77 3.19 2.25
CA HIS A 10 -17.33 2.16 1.38
C HIS A 10 -16.36 1.74 0.27
N CYS A 11 -15.06 2.03 0.41
CA CYS A 11 -14.06 1.60 -0.55
C CYS A 11 -13.91 0.07 -0.52
N GLN A 12 -14.41 -0.58 -1.58
CA GLN A 12 -14.37 -2.04 -1.78
C GLN A 12 -13.23 -2.44 -2.74
N LEU A 13 -12.20 -1.61 -2.86
CA LEU A 13 -11.11 -1.86 -3.81
C LEU A 13 -10.24 -3.01 -3.30
N GLU A 14 -10.21 -4.12 -4.02
CA GLU A 14 -9.39 -5.29 -3.67
C GLU A 14 -7.97 -5.25 -4.25
N THR A 15 -7.77 -4.55 -5.38
CA THR A 15 -6.48 -4.47 -6.07
C THR A 15 -6.18 -3.05 -6.51
N LEU A 16 -4.99 -2.56 -6.15
CA LEU A 16 -4.48 -1.26 -6.57
C LEU A 16 -3.12 -1.45 -7.24
N ARG A 17 -3.04 -1.14 -8.55
CA ARG A 17 -1.80 -1.18 -9.32
C ARG A 17 -1.37 0.23 -9.67
N LEU A 18 -0.22 0.62 -9.14
CA LEU A 18 0.46 1.90 -9.39
C LEU A 18 1.84 1.67 -10.00
N SER A 19 2.03 0.55 -10.68
CA SER A 19 3.31 0.20 -11.30
C SER A 19 3.77 1.30 -12.27
N GLY A 20 5.00 1.79 -12.10
CA GLY A 20 5.55 2.84 -12.96
C GLY A 20 4.90 4.23 -12.79
N CYS A 21 4.10 4.47 -11.75
CA CYS A 21 3.41 5.74 -11.51
C CYS A 21 4.26 6.82 -10.81
N GLN A 22 5.59 6.63 -10.72
CA GLN A 22 6.52 7.55 -10.05
C GLN A 22 6.18 7.80 -8.58
N VAL A 23 5.68 6.77 -7.88
CA VAL A 23 5.41 6.84 -6.44
C VAL A 23 6.72 7.03 -5.67
N THR A 24 6.76 8.05 -4.82
CA THR A 24 7.89 8.42 -3.96
C THR A 24 7.63 8.02 -2.50
N GLU A 25 8.60 8.23 -1.60
CA GLU A 25 8.42 8.10 -0.15
C GLU A 25 7.19 8.86 0.37
N GLN A 26 7.01 10.10 -0.09
CA GLN A 26 5.84 10.92 0.28
C GLN A 26 4.53 10.29 -0.20
N GLY A 27 4.52 9.72 -1.41
CA GLY A 27 3.37 8.97 -1.93
C GLY A 27 3.06 7.73 -1.08
N CYS A 28 4.09 7.02 -0.62
CA CYS A 28 3.94 5.88 0.28
C CYS A 28 3.38 6.29 1.65
N ALA A 29 3.81 7.42 2.20
CA ALA A 29 3.24 7.96 3.44
C ALA A 29 1.75 8.27 3.31
N ALA A 30 1.34 8.89 2.19
CA ALA A 30 -0.06 9.17 1.91
C ALA A 30 -0.89 7.88 1.73
N LEU A 31 -0.34 6.88 1.04
CA LEU A 31 -0.97 5.56 0.88
C LEU A 31 -1.12 4.86 2.24
N ALA A 32 -0.06 4.82 3.06
CA ALA A 32 -0.09 4.22 4.39
C ALA A 32 -1.17 4.87 5.27
N SER A 33 -1.23 6.21 5.27
CA SER A 33 -2.27 6.96 5.99
C SER A 33 -3.68 6.58 5.51
N ALA A 34 -3.91 6.58 4.19
CA ALA A 34 -5.23 6.27 3.63
C ALA A 34 -5.68 4.83 3.91
N LEU A 35 -4.75 3.87 3.79
CA LEU A 35 -5.00 2.45 4.09
C LEU A 35 -5.18 2.18 5.59
N SER A 36 -4.62 3.03 6.46
CA SER A 36 -4.79 2.92 7.91
C SER A 36 -6.12 3.49 8.43
N SER A 37 -6.68 4.48 7.73
CA SER A 37 -7.88 5.22 8.17
C SER A 37 -9.19 4.45 7.95
N ASN A 38 -9.18 3.43 7.10
CA ASN A 38 -10.36 2.63 6.77
C ASN A 38 -9.95 1.16 6.67
N PRO A 39 -10.67 0.19 7.29
CA PRO A 39 -10.48 -1.22 6.98
C PRO A 39 -10.68 -1.45 5.48
N SER A 40 -9.59 -1.40 4.74
CA SER A 40 -9.65 -1.56 3.29
C SER A 40 -9.83 -3.03 2.97
N HIS A 41 -10.68 -3.31 2.00
CA HIS A 41 -10.77 -4.62 1.36
C HIS A 41 -9.56 -4.89 0.43
N LEU A 42 -8.55 -4.03 0.47
CA LEU A 42 -7.39 -4.14 -0.41
C LEU A 42 -6.59 -5.38 -0.04
N ARG A 43 -6.45 -6.29 -1.01
CA ARG A 43 -5.69 -7.54 -0.90
C ARG A 43 -4.36 -7.47 -1.65
N GLU A 44 -4.29 -6.69 -2.72
CA GLU A 44 -3.08 -6.51 -3.52
C GLU A 44 -2.75 -5.03 -3.76
N LEU A 45 -1.51 -4.65 -3.45
CA LEU A 45 -0.92 -3.37 -3.80
C LEU A 45 0.36 -3.58 -4.61
N ASP A 46 0.36 -3.11 -5.85
CA ASP A 46 1.51 -3.17 -6.76
C ASP A 46 2.11 -1.77 -6.96
N LEU A 47 3.28 -1.58 -6.37
CA LEU A 47 4.16 -0.42 -6.50
C LEU A 47 5.44 -0.74 -7.29
N SER A 48 5.48 -1.83 -8.06
CA SER A 48 6.64 -2.16 -8.90
C SER A 48 7.04 -1.00 -9.83
N TYR A 49 8.31 -0.91 -10.22
CA TYR A 49 8.82 0.17 -11.08
C TYR A 49 8.60 1.59 -10.51
N ASN A 50 8.54 1.76 -9.19
CA ASN A 50 8.52 3.06 -8.51
C ASN A 50 9.77 3.27 -7.65
N HIS A 51 9.80 4.39 -6.91
CA HIS A 51 10.89 4.77 -6.01
C HIS A 51 10.36 4.98 -4.59
N PRO A 52 9.82 3.92 -3.93
CA PRO A 52 9.18 4.07 -2.63
C PRO A 52 10.16 4.45 -1.52
N GLY A 53 11.46 4.21 -1.70
CA GLY A 53 12.50 4.43 -0.68
C GLY A 53 12.35 3.52 0.55
N ASP A 54 13.41 3.40 1.35
CA ASP A 54 13.40 2.54 2.53
C ASP A 54 12.37 3.03 3.56
N GLN A 55 12.19 4.35 3.67
CA GLN A 55 11.20 4.94 4.57
C GLN A 55 9.78 4.65 4.11
N GLY A 56 9.49 4.79 2.81
CA GLY A 56 8.15 4.52 2.29
C GLY A 56 7.75 3.05 2.43
N VAL A 57 8.68 2.13 2.20
CA VAL A 57 8.46 0.69 2.43
C VAL A 57 8.20 0.40 3.92
N THR A 58 8.96 1.03 4.81
CA THR A 58 8.78 0.89 6.27
C THR A 58 7.42 1.41 6.71
N LEU A 59 7.01 2.59 6.24
CA LEU A 59 5.71 3.19 6.55
C LEU A 59 4.54 2.31 6.08
N LEU A 60 4.61 1.80 4.85
CA LEU A 60 3.61 0.87 4.33
C LEU A 60 3.57 -0.40 5.19
N SER A 61 4.73 -1.02 5.45
CA SER A 61 4.80 -2.25 6.25
C SER A 61 4.25 -2.09 7.67
N PHE A 62 4.50 -0.94 8.30
CA PHE A 62 4.01 -0.66 9.65
C PHE A 62 2.50 -0.38 9.65
N GLY A 63 2.02 0.49 8.76
CA GLY A 63 0.61 0.82 8.64
C GLY A 63 -0.28 -0.39 8.32
N LEU A 64 0.28 -1.38 7.62
CA LEU A 64 -0.41 -2.62 7.26
C LEU A 64 -0.39 -3.69 8.37
N LYS A 65 0.59 -3.64 9.29
CA LYS A 65 0.70 -4.61 10.40
C LYS A 65 -0.25 -4.34 11.57
N ASP A 66 -0.67 -3.09 11.76
CA ASP A 66 -1.30 -2.67 13.02
C ASP A 66 -2.84 -2.77 13.02
N ARG A 67 -3.48 -3.17 11.90
CA ARG A 67 -4.94 -3.11 11.75
C ARG A 67 -5.50 -4.26 10.91
N GLN A 68 -6.84 -4.39 10.90
CA GLN A 68 -7.67 -5.31 10.08
C GLN A 68 -7.54 -5.08 8.56
N CYS A 69 -6.37 -4.66 8.09
CA CYS A 69 -6.05 -4.58 6.69
C CYS A 69 -6.00 -6.00 6.12
N GLN A 70 -6.69 -6.22 5.00
CA GLN A 70 -6.74 -7.52 4.33
C GLN A 70 -5.62 -7.68 3.30
N LEU A 71 -4.58 -6.83 3.36
CA LEU A 71 -3.52 -6.83 2.37
C LEU A 71 -2.67 -8.09 2.50
N GLU A 72 -2.73 -8.91 1.46
CA GLU A 72 -2.02 -10.18 1.36
C GLU A 72 -0.73 -10.03 0.56
N THR A 73 -0.73 -9.12 -0.42
CA THR A 73 0.38 -8.95 -1.36
C THR A 73 0.76 -7.48 -1.50
N LEU A 74 2.03 -7.19 -1.20
CA LEU A 74 2.69 -5.93 -1.52
C LEU A 74 3.85 -6.20 -2.49
N ARG A 75 3.85 -5.55 -3.67
CA ARG A 75 4.95 -5.61 -4.66
C ARG A 75 5.58 -4.24 -4.77
N TYR A 76 6.91 -4.10 -4.66
CA TYR A 76 7.55 -2.79 -4.82
C TYR A 76 8.96 -2.82 -5.45
N GLU A 77 9.49 -3.99 -5.81
CA GLU A 77 10.83 -4.13 -6.40
C GLU A 77 10.83 -5.05 -7.66
N GLN A 78 11.84 -4.90 -8.52
CA GLN A 78 12.07 -5.70 -9.74
C GLN A 78 12.52 -7.14 -9.45
N ARG A 79 12.95 -7.42 -8.21
CA ARG A 79 13.13 -8.76 -7.70
C ARG A 79 11.94 -9.08 -6.80
N ILE A 80 11.53 -10.34 -6.81
CA ILE A 80 10.40 -10.86 -6.02
C ILE A 80 10.78 -10.76 -4.53
N SER A 81 10.69 -9.56 -3.98
CA SER A 81 10.72 -9.25 -2.56
C SER A 81 9.26 -9.14 -2.14
N SER A 82 8.49 -10.22 -2.25
CA SER A 82 7.15 -10.27 -1.66
C SER A 82 7.35 -10.35 -0.15
N LEU A 83 7.06 -9.27 0.59
CA LEU A 83 6.78 -9.44 2.00
C LEU A 83 5.49 -10.27 2.07
N LEU A 84 5.61 -11.53 2.48
CA LEU A 84 4.49 -12.23 3.07
C LEU A 84 4.17 -11.47 4.36
N ILE A 85 3.19 -10.58 4.29
CA ILE A 85 2.64 -9.92 5.47
C ILE A 85 1.91 -11.04 6.22
N THR A 86 2.66 -11.73 7.08
CA THR A 86 2.12 -12.82 7.89
C THR A 86 1.42 -12.14 9.07
N ASN A 87 0.13 -12.46 9.26
CA ASN A 87 -0.70 -11.98 10.36
C ASN A 87 -0.09 -12.33 11.72
#